data_AF-A0A922FBN2-F1
#
_entry.id   AF-A0A922FBN2-F1
#
_cell.length_a   1.000
_cell.length_b   1.000
_cell.length_c   1.000
_cell.angle_alpha   90.00
_cell.angle_beta   90.00
_cell.angle_gamma   90.00
#
_symmetry.space_group_name_H-M   'P 1'
#
loop_
_entity.id
_entity.type
_entity.pdbx_description
1 polymer ?
#
loop_
_entity_poly.entity_id
_entity_poly.type
_entity_poly.pdbx_seq_one_letter_code
_entity_poly.pdbx_strand_id
1 'polypeptide(L)'
;MCSVNPFARASEVINSSCQEDCGNVSIPYPFGIGNGCYVGDWFEIVCKSSNDSYDLGSLKPFLKKFNREVLDINITASTVRIKYPIFSSCTNGMERTNNSELEKAPFFFSDINNNFVAMGCNNDASMESIFPDHSISYGGCKSPCDRAPFTYGSSCNATNCCQTAVPSHLHAFSTVIEPKNNGRSDECNYAFLIDRNWFETKFTKPNPNMSVPVVLEWGIDNASLYSLPTMKNSNLTAILEYNGSMAYYCSRPQITRMGDSSAPRCRCNNGYRGNPYLLRGCRGILYLFRNNLFNPFNS
;
A
#
# COMPACT_ATOMS: atom_id res chain seq x y z
N MET A 1 -30.26 -28.28 -9.19
CA MET A 1 -30.28 -26.97 -9.88
C MET A 1 -29.08 -26.19 -9.38
N CYS A 2 -27.97 -26.21 -10.13
CA CYS A 2 -26.74 -25.52 -9.71
C CYS A 2 -26.92 -24.02 -9.93
N SER A 3 -26.83 -23.26 -8.83
CA SER A 3 -26.82 -21.81 -8.83
C SER A 3 -25.59 -21.32 -9.61
N VAL A 4 -25.83 -20.58 -10.69
CA VAL A 4 -24.79 -19.93 -11.48
C VAL A 4 -24.25 -18.78 -10.63
N ASN A 5 -22.99 -18.90 -10.22
CA ASN A 5 -22.33 -17.95 -9.31
C ASN A 5 -22.33 -16.54 -9.94
N PRO A 6 -22.92 -15.51 -9.31
CA PRO A 6 -23.14 -14.17 -9.89
C PRO A 6 -21.87 -13.43 -10.32
N PHE A 7 -20.68 -13.88 -9.90
CA PHE A 7 -19.38 -13.31 -10.25
C PHE A 7 -19.01 -13.47 -11.73
N ALA A 8 -19.48 -14.52 -12.43
CA ALA A 8 -19.11 -14.77 -13.83
C ALA A 8 -19.71 -13.74 -14.81
N ARG A 9 -20.79 -13.05 -14.43
CA ARG A 9 -21.38 -11.95 -15.23
C ARG A 9 -20.73 -10.59 -14.97
N ALA A 10 -19.85 -10.47 -13.98
CA ALA A 10 -19.32 -9.18 -13.57
C ALA A 10 -18.25 -8.67 -14.55
N SER A 11 -17.44 -9.51 -15.19
CA SER A 11 -16.27 -8.99 -15.91
C SER A 11 -16.53 -8.22 -17.21
N GLU A 12 -17.66 -8.44 -17.88
CA GLU A 12 -18.07 -7.61 -19.03
C GLU A 12 -18.95 -6.42 -18.62
N VAL A 13 -19.44 -6.40 -17.38
CA VAL A 13 -20.45 -5.43 -16.89
C VAL A 13 -19.88 -4.46 -15.84
N ILE A 14 -18.80 -4.81 -15.12
CA ILE A 14 -18.17 -4.00 -14.06
C ILE A 14 -17.81 -2.60 -14.56
N ASN A 15 -17.44 -2.45 -15.83
CA ASN A 15 -16.94 -1.18 -16.38
C ASN A 15 -18.04 -0.16 -16.73
N SER A 16 -19.32 -0.41 -16.40
CA SER A 16 -20.40 0.55 -16.67
C SER A 16 -21.30 0.87 -15.47
N SER A 17 -21.29 0.06 -14.41
CA SER A 17 -22.17 0.25 -13.24
C SER A 17 -21.45 0.57 -11.94
N CYS A 18 -20.13 0.35 -11.87
CA CYS A 18 -19.35 0.62 -10.68
C CYS A 18 -18.85 2.06 -10.68
N GLN A 19 -18.91 2.72 -9.52
CA GLN A 19 -18.36 4.06 -9.37
C GLN A 19 -16.82 3.99 -9.45
N GLU A 20 -16.25 4.68 -10.43
CA GLU A 20 -14.82 4.62 -10.75
C GLU A 20 -13.96 5.57 -9.91
N ASP A 21 -14.55 6.62 -9.32
CA ASP A 21 -13.79 7.65 -8.61
C ASP A 21 -14.44 8.01 -7.27
N CYS A 22 -13.61 8.44 -6.32
CA CYS A 22 -14.03 8.96 -5.03
C CYS A 22 -13.26 10.25 -4.72
N GLY A 23 -13.89 11.41 -4.98
CA GLY A 23 -13.18 12.67 -4.97
C GLY A 23 -12.12 12.70 -6.06
N ASN A 24 -10.85 12.88 -5.68
CA ASN A 24 -9.73 12.94 -6.62
C ASN A 24 -8.96 11.62 -6.76
N VAL A 25 -9.51 10.51 -6.26
CA VAL A 25 -8.86 9.20 -6.26
C VAL A 25 -9.64 8.25 -7.16
N SER A 26 -8.95 7.69 -8.16
CA SER A 26 -9.49 6.62 -8.99
C SER A 26 -9.49 5.31 -8.23
N ILE A 27 -10.58 4.55 -8.37
CA ILE A 27 -10.89 3.29 -7.69
C ILE A 27 -10.96 2.16 -8.72
N PRO A 28 -9.81 1.69 -9.23
CA PRO A 28 -9.77 0.58 -10.16
C PRO A 28 -9.97 -0.76 -9.44
N TYR A 29 -10.61 -1.70 -10.12
CA TYR A 29 -10.64 -3.11 -9.72
C TYR A 29 -9.20 -3.62 -9.47
N PRO A 30 -8.88 -4.35 -8.39
CA PRO A 30 -9.77 -5.13 -7.53
C PRO A 30 -10.49 -4.34 -6.44
N PHE A 31 -10.21 -3.05 -6.29
CA PHE A 31 -10.94 -2.15 -5.40
C PHE A 31 -12.25 -1.71 -6.05
N GLY A 32 -13.24 -1.36 -5.22
CA GLY A 32 -14.52 -0.93 -5.75
C GLY A 32 -15.46 -0.37 -4.70
N ILE A 33 -16.42 0.41 -5.19
CA ILE A 33 -17.47 1.03 -4.41
C ILE A 33 -18.79 0.37 -4.77
N GLY A 34 -19.51 -0.10 -3.76
CA GLY A 34 -20.79 -0.77 -3.96
C GLY A 34 -20.67 -2.28 -4.20
N ASN A 35 -21.79 -2.97 -4.00
CA ASN A 35 -21.85 -4.42 -4.03
C ASN A 35 -21.50 -4.96 -5.43
N GLY A 36 -20.59 -5.93 -5.49
CA GLY A 36 -20.14 -6.56 -6.74
C GLY A 36 -19.05 -5.81 -7.50
N CYS A 37 -18.53 -4.69 -6.96
CA CYS A 37 -17.50 -3.87 -7.63
C CYS A 37 -16.07 -4.16 -7.17
N TYR A 38 -15.87 -5.00 -6.15
CA TYR A 38 -14.57 -5.33 -5.57
C TYR A 38 -14.38 -6.85 -5.48
N VAL A 39 -13.13 -7.31 -5.45
CA VAL A 39 -12.80 -8.76 -5.46
C VAL A 39 -13.10 -9.45 -4.13
N GLY A 40 -13.04 -8.73 -3.02
CA GLY A 40 -13.34 -9.23 -1.68
C GLY A 40 -13.38 -8.10 -0.67
N ASP A 41 -13.92 -8.36 0.53
CA ASP A 41 -14.24 -7.30 1.51
C ASP A 41 -13.08 -6.38 1.90
N TRP A 42 -11.84 -6.87 1.84
CA TRP A 42 -10.65 -6.06 2.15
C TRP A 42 -10.39 -4.97 1.09
N PHE A 43 -10.95 -5.12 -0.10
CA PHE A 43 -10.86 -4.20 -1.22
C PHE A 43 -12.09 -3.29 -1.35
N GLU A 44 -13.07 -3.39 -0.45
CA GLU A 44 -14.23 -2.51 -0.44
C GLU A 44 -13.81 -1.08 -0.05
N ILE A 45 -14.17 -0.12 -0.90
CA ILE A 45 -13.99 1.31 -0.68
C ILE A 45 -15.34 1.94 -0.30
N VAL A 46 -15.30 2.77 0.73
CA VAL A 46 -16.43 3.62 1.12
C VAL A 46 -16.04 5.09 0.93
N CYS A 47 -16.85 5.82 0.17
CA CYS A 47 -16.73 7.27 0.02
C CYS A 47 -17.44 7.99 1.16
N LYS A 48 -16.69 8.74 1.97
CA LYS A 48 -17.24 9.56 3.05
C LYS A 48 -17.06 11.03 2.74
N SER A 49 -18.05 11.86 3.08
CA SER A 49 -17.88 13.31 3.04
C SER A 49 -16.88 13.75 4.10
N SER A 50 -15.92 14.57 3.71
CA SER A 50 -15.04 15.25 4.66
C SER A 50 -15.81 16.39 5.34
N ASN A 51 -15.81 16.40 6.68
CA ASN A 51 -16.30 17.54 7.45
C ASN A 51 -15.17 18.52 7.82
N ASP A 52 -14.01 18.41 7.16
CA ASP A 52 -12.89 19.33 7.37
C ASP A 52 -13.29 20.73 6.90
N SER A 53 -13.07 21.74 7.76
CA SER A 53 -13.56 23.11 7.61
C SER A 53 -13.09 23.85 6.36
N TYR A 54 -12.11 23.29 5.63
CA TYR A 54 -11.54 23.87 4.41
C TYR A 54 -12.06 23.20 3.13
N ASP A 55 -12.76 22.06 3.26
CA ASP A 55 -13.04 21.13 2.16
C ASP A 55 -14.50 20.63 2.24
N LEU A 56 -15.42 21.59 2.47
CA LEU A 56 -16.85 21.34 2.56
C LEU A 56 -17.35 20.63 1.29
N GLY A 57 -17.63 19.33 1.41
CA GLY A 57 -18.19 18.50 0.36
C GLY A 57 -17.19 17.64 -0.43
N SER A 58 -15.90 17.62 -0.08
CA SER A 58 -14.97 16.69 -0.73
C SER A 58 -15.20 15.25 -0.24
N LEU A 59 -15.42 14.33 -1.19
CA LEU A 59 -15.51 12.90 -0.90
C LEU A 59 -14.11 12.31 -0.74
N LYS A 60 -13.89 11.55 0.32
CA LYS A 60 -12.64 10.84 0.59
C LYS A 60 -12.88 9.33 0.60
N PRO A 61 -12.08 8.52 -0.12
CA PRO A 61 -12.19 7.07 -0.10
C PRO A 61 -11.56 6.50 1.17
N PHE A 62 -12.18 5.45 1.72
CA PHE A 62 -11.65 4.69 2.85
C PHE A 62 -11.67 3.20 2.55
N LEU A 63 -10.59 2.48 2.85
CA LEU A 63 -10.63 1.02 2.96
C LEU A 63 -11.58 0.66 4.10
N LYS A 64 -12.72 0.04 3.81
CA LYS A 64 -13.79 -0.10 4.79
C LYS A 64 -13.37 -0.92 6.02
N LYS A 65 -12.77 -2.09 5.80
CA LYS A 65 -12.32 -2.97 6.89
C LYS A 65 -11.19 -2.37 7.72
N PHE A 66 -10.33 -1.56 7.10
CA PHE A 66 -9.19 -0.95 7.78
C PHE A 66 -9.50 0.45 8.36
N ASN A 67 -10.59 1.08 7.89
CA ASN A 67 -10.99 2.44 8.19
C ASN A 67 -9.83 3.45 8.04
N ARG A 68 -9.07 3.34 6.95
CA ARG A 68 -8.00 4.29 6.59
C ARG A 68 -8.31 4.97 5.27
N GLU A 69 -8.06 6.27 5.21
CA GLU A 69 -8.23 7.08 4.00
C GLU A 69 -7.25 6.62 2.92
N VAL A 70 -7.73 6.41 1.71
CA VAL A 70 -6.91 6.08 0.54
C VAL A 70 -6.50 7.36 -0.17
N LEU A 71 -5.22 7.46 -0.48
CA LEU A 71 -4.61 8.61 -1.16
C LEU A 71 -4.36 8.34 -2.65
N ASP A 72 -4.06 7.08 -3.00
CA ASP A 72 -3.78 6.64 -4.36
C ASP A 72 -3.80 5.11 -4.46
N ILE A 73 -4.17 4.58 -5.63
CA ILE A 73 -4.15 3.15 -5.96
C ILE A 73 -3.36 2.96 -7.25
N ASN A 74 -2.25 2.24 -7.17
CA ASN A 74 -1.42 1.94 -8.33
C ASN A 74 -1.50 0.45 -8.69
N ILE A 75 -2.31 0.15 -9.70
CA ILE A 75 -2.54 -1.21 -10.22
C ILE A 75 -1.25 -1.86 -10.74
N THR A 76 -0.36 -1.09 -11.38
CA THR A 76 0.86 -1.63 -11.99
C THR A 76 1.87 -2.07 -10.92
N ALA A 77 2.00 -1.27 -9.85
CA ALA A 77 2.87 -1.59 -8.72
C ALA A 77 2.22 -2.57 -7.74
N SER A 78 0.89 -2.74 -7.81
CA SER A 78 0.09 -3.43 -6.79
C SER A 78 0.22 -2.78 -5.42
N THR A 79 0.19 -1.43 -5.39
CA THR A 79 0.36 -0.64 -4.15
C THR A 79 -0.79 0.33 -3.90
N VAL A 80 -1.30 0.37 -2.68
CA VAL A 80 -2.31 1.34 -2.22
C VAL A 80 -1.68 2.23 -1.15
N ARG A 81 -1.76 3.53 -1.35
CA ARG A 81 -1.21 4.51 -0.40
C ARG A 81 -2.34 5.04 0.48
N ILE A 82 -2.13 5.02 1.79
CA ILE A 82 -3.15 5.36 2.79
C ILE A 82 -2.64 6.41 3.77
N LYS A 83 -3.55 7.09 4.48
CA LYS A 83 -3.18 7.82 5.70
C LYS A 83 -3.07 6.86 6.87
N TYR A 84 -1.93 6.87 7.53
CA TYR A 84 -1.64 6.03 8.70
C TYR A 84 -1.12 6.91 9.86
N PRO A 85 -1.51 6.64 11.12
CA PRO A 85 -1.18 7.51 12.24
C PRO A 85 0.32 7.55 12.54
N ILE A 86 0.77 8.68 13.09
CA ILE A 86 2.04 8.77 13.82
C ILE A 86 1.81 8.35 15.28
N PHE A 87 2.76 7.61 15.86
CA PHE A 87 2.74 7.30 17.29
C PHE A 87 3.67 8.26 18.05
N SER A 88 3.31 8.58 19.29
CA SER A 88 4.08 9.49 20.12
C SER A 88 4.10 9.10 21.59
N SER A 89 5.24 9.29 22.26
CA SER A 89 5.34 9.35 23.71
C SER A 89 5.70 10.78 24.12
N CYS A 90 4.79 11.45 24.81
CA CYS A 90 5.00 12.78 25.39
C CYS A 90 5.35 12.72 26.88
N THR A 91 5.69 11.53 27.36
CA THR A 91 6.12 11.31 28.74
C THR A 91 7.52 10.69 28.73
N ASN A 92 8.14 10.56 29.89
CA ASN A 92 9.38 9.80 30.02
C ASN A 92 9.14 8.28 30.08
N GLY A 93 7.90 7.82 29.92
CA GLY A 93 7.52 6.43 29.90
C GLY A 93 7.71 5.78 28.54
N MET A 94 8.00 4.48 28.56
CA MET A 94 7.89 3.64 27.37
C MET A 94 6.43 3.59 26.93
N GLU A 95 6.20 3.84 25.64
CA GLU A 95 4.90 3.66 25.00
C GLU A 95 4.96 2.50 24.02
N ARG A 96 3.92 1.66 24.06
CA ARG A 96 3.77 0.52 23.14
C ARG A 96 2.40 0.58 22.48
N THR A 97 2.39 0.58 21.15
CA THR A 97 1.17 0.50 20.36
C THR A 97 1.18 -0.72 19.47
N ASN A 98 0.21 -1.61 19.64
CA ASN A 98 0.06 -2.82 18.81
C ASN A 98 -0.68 -2.47 17.51
N ASN A 99 -0.04 -2.73 16.37
CA ASN A 99 -0.58 -2.52 15.03
C ASN A 99 -0.85 -3.88 14.38
N SER A 100 -1.98 -4.51 14.74
CA SER A 100 -2.37 -5.85 14.28
C SER A 100 -3.43 -5.83 13.18
N GLU A 101 -3.81 -4.65 12.67
CA GLU A 101 -5.00 -4.53 11.83
C GLU A 101 -4.88 -5.19 10.45
N LEU A 102 -3.66 -5.47 9.98
CA LEU A 102 -3.40 -6.14 8.70
C LEU A 102 -3.03 -7.63 8.84
N GLU A 103 -3.05 -8.22 10.05
CA GLU A 103 -2.66 -9.62 10.31
C GLU A 103 -3.48 -10.62 9.46
N LYS A 104 -4.76 -10.31 9.21
CA LYS A 104 -5.67 -11.14 8.40
C LYS A 104 -5.98 -10.53 7.05
N ALA A 105 -5.27 -9.46 6.68
CA ALA A 105 -5.53 -8.72 5.46
C ALA A 105 -4.59 -9.20 4.34
N PRO A 106 -5.02 -9.13 3.07
CA PRO A 106 -4.17 -9.42 1.93
C PRO A 106 -3.21 -8.26 1.61
N PHE A 107 -2.87 -7.46 2.63
CA PHE A 107 -2.02 -6.28 2.55
C PHE A 107 -0.82 -6.44 3.48
N PHE A 108 0.31 -5.88 3.08
CA PHE A 108 1.50 -5.75 3.92
C PHE A 108 2.15 -4.38 3.68
N PHE A 109 2.90 -3.89 4.66
CA PHE A 109 3.65 -2.64 4.51
C PHE A 109 4.79 -2.85 3.51
N SER A 110 4.88 -1.99 2.50
CA SER A 110 5.93 -2.06 1.48
C SER A 110 7.29 -1.76 2.09
N ASP A 111 8.24 -2.68 1.94
CA ASP A 111 9.64 -2.56 2.36
C ASP A 111 10.48 -1.68 1.44
N ILE A 112 10.01 -1.47 0.21
CA ILE A 112 10.66 -0.62 -0.79
C ILE A 112 10.17 0.83 -0.69
N ASN A 113 8.87 1.04 -0.44
CA ASN A 113 8.28 2.38 -0.50
C ASN A 113 8.22 3.08 0.85
N ASN A 114 8.32 2.34 1.96
CA ASN A 114 8.25 2.93 3.30
C ASN A 114 9.59 2.87 4.05
N ASN A 115 9.74 3.81 4.98
CA ASN A 115 10.71 3.72 6.08
C ASN A 115 9.98 3.77 7.40
N PHE A 116 10.60 3.17 8.42
CA PHE A 116 10.27 3.42 9.81
C PHE A 116 11.16 4.55 10.33
N VAL A 117 10.55 5.55 10.95
CA VAL A 117 11.22 6.76 11.40
C VAL A 117 11.04 6.90 12.91
N ALA A 118 12.15 7.08 13.62
CA ALA A 118 12.20 7.54 14.99
C ALA A 118 12.51 9.05 14.98
N MET A 119 11.72 9.85 15.66
CA MET A 119 11.92 11.31 15.77
C MET A 119 11.82 11.76 17.22
N GLY A 120 12.54 12.82 17.58
CA GLY A 120 12.63 13.33 18.93
C GLY A 120 14.04 13.18 19.53
N CYS A 121 14.22 13.69 20.73
CA CYS A 121 15.52 13.76 21.40
C CYS A 121 15.70 12.55 22.31
N ASN A 122 16.82 11.83 22.13
CA ASN A 122 17.15 10.61 22.88
C ASN A 122 16.03 9.55 22.83
N ASN A 123 15.44 9.39 21.66
CA ASN A 123 14.38 8.42 21.43
C ASN A 123 14.93 7.13 20.81
N ASP A 124 14.67 6.02 21.49
CA ASP A 124 14.90 4.66 21.00
C ASP A 124 13.54 4.12 20.54
N ALA A 125 13.36 3.89 19.24
CA ALA A 125 12.10 3.38 18.72
C ALA A 125 12.30 2.15 17.85
N SER A 126 11.40 1.19 18.01
CA SER A 126 11.48 -0.11 17.33
C SER A 126 10.13 -0.60 16.83
N MET A 127 10.20 -1.45 15.81
CA MET A 127 9.14 -2.34 15.37
C MET A 127 9.39 -3.72 15.98
N GLU A 128 8.44 -4.24 16.73
CA GLU A 128 8.58 -5.52 17.44
C GLU A 128 7.42 -6.47 17.13
N SER A 129 7.61 -7.76 17.41
CA SER A 129 6.52 -8.73 17.32
C SER A 129 5.41 -8.41 18.33
N ILE A 130 4.18 -8.68 17.92
CA ILE A 130 3.00 -8.59 18.80
C ILE A 130 2.85 -9.88 19.64
N PHE A 131 3.64 -10.92 19.36
CA PHE A 131 3.60 -12.16 20.11
C PHE A 131 3.95 -11.93 21.60
N PRO A 132 3.37 -12.70 22.53
CA PRO A 132 3.43 -12.41 23.97
C PRO A 132 4.84 -12.36 24.57
N ASP A 133 5.79 -13.00 23.91
CA ASP A 133 7.19 -13.04 24.34
C ASP A 133 8.01 -11.84 23.84
N HIS A 134 7.46 -11.04 22.91
CA HIS A 134 8.09 -9.86 22.28
C HIS A 134 9.55 -10.11 21.84
N SER A 135 9.89 -11.35 21.53
CA SER A 135 11.27 -11.80 21.41
C SER A 135 11.94 -11.37 20.10
N ILE A 136 11.15 -10.86 19.15
CA ILE A 136 11.60 -10.51 17.81
C ILE A 136 11.47 -9.01 17.63
N SER A 137 12.61 -8.31 17.63
CA SER A 137 12.71 -6.98 17.06
C SER A 137 12.87 -7.11 15.54
N TYR A 138 11.96 -6.49 14.79
CA TYR A 138 12.03 -6.41 13.33
C TYR A 138 13.03 -5.37 12.84
N GLY A 139 13.46 -4.49 13.74
CA GLY A 139 14.32 -3.36 13.46
C GLY A 139 13.84 -2.13 14.22
N GLY A 140 14.75 -1.21 14.42
CA GLY A 140 14.49 0.04 15.12
C GLY A 140 15.68 0.94 14.98
N CYS A 141 15.57 2.17 15.45
CA CYS A 141 16.74 3.00 15.57
C CYS A 141 16.63 4.10 16.61
N LYS A 142 17.81 4.65 16.93
CA LYS A 142 18.03 5.63 17.97
C LYS A 142 18.23 7.00 17.34
N SER A 143 17.54 8.00 17.87
CA SER A 143 17.68 9.40 17.47
C SER A 143 18.46 10.16 18.53
N PRO A 144 19.79 10.30 18.37
CA PRO A 144 20.59 11.15 19.24
C PRO A 144 20.26 12.62 18.96
N CYS A 145 20.32 13.45 19.99
CA CYS A 145 20.12 14.90 19.87
C CYS A 145 21.36 15.64 20.37
N ASP A 146 21.74 16.69 19.64
CA ASP A 146 22.53 17.80 20.17
C ASP A 146 21.54 18.93 20.51
N ARG A 147 21.81 19.78 21.50
CA ARG A 147 20.84 20.78 22.03
C ARG A 147 20.43 21.87 21.03
N ALA A 148 20.80 21.73 19.76
CA ALA A 148 20.42 22.61 18.66
C ALA A 148 18.96 22.36 18.24
N PRO A 149 18.21 23.43 17.90
CA PRO A 149 16.84 23.31 17.44
C PRO A 149 16.75 22.54 16.12
N PHE A 150 15.68 21.75 16.01
CA PHE A 150 15.35 20.92 14.85
C PHE A 150 15.29 21.76 13.56
N THR A 151 16.09 21.39 12.55
CA THR A 151 16.17 22.11 11.29
C THR A 151 15.72 21.19 10.15
N TYR A 152 14.43 21.28 9.81
CA TYR A 152 13.73 20.63 8.67
C TYR A 152 13.58 19.10 8.67
N GLY A 153 12.32 18.64 8.64
CA GLY A 153 11.96 17.22 8.81
C GLY A 153 12.17 16.28 7.63
N SER A 154 12.63 16.74 6.47
CA SER A 154 12.88 15.88 5.31
C SER A 154 14.32 15.35 5.21
N SER A 155 15.29 15.95 5.90
CA SER A 155 16.69 15.51 5.91
C SER A 155 16.99 14.73 7.18
N CYS A 156 16.48 13.51 7.27
CA CYS A 156 16.71 12.67 8.44
C CYS A 156 18.08 12.00 8.45
N ASN A 157 19.12 12.82 8.67
CA ASN A 157 20.52 12.44 8.40
C ASN A 157 21.39 12.20 9.64
N ALA A 158 20.93 12.43 10.88
CA ALA A 158 21.56 11.92 12.12
C ALA A 158 20.92 12.46 13.42
N THR A 159 20.66 13.77 13.48
CA THR A 159 20.32 14.45 14.74
C THR A 159 18.81 14.62 14.87
N ASN A 160 18.26 14.33 16.06
CA ASN A 160 16.83 14.40 16.39
C ASN A 160 15.91 13.47 15.59
N CYS A 161 16.47 12.65 14.71
CA CYS A 161 15.72 11.63 14.02
C CYS A 161 16.64 10.54 13.48
N CYS A 162 16.04 9.39 13.19
CA CYS A 162 16.67 8.31 12.48
C CYS A 162 15.62 7.55 11.66
N GLN A 163 16.05 6.90 10.58
CA GLN A 163 15.22 6.01 9.77
C GLN A 163 15.85 4.63 9.62
N THR A 164 15.00 3.61 9.53
CA THR A 164 15.41 2.24 9.23
C THR A 164 14.46 1.61 8.21
N ALA A 165 14.95 0.58 7.52
CA ALA A 165 14.17 -0.15 6.54
C ALA A 165 13.05 -0.95 7.22
N VAL A 166 11.91 -1.04 6.56
CA VAL A 166 10.81 -1.93 6.95
C VAL A 166 11.16 -3.35 6.47
N PRO A 167 10.99 -4.40 7.29
CA PRO A 167 11.22 -5.76 6.83
C PRO A 167 10.20 -6.17 5.76
N SER A 168 10.61 -7.05 4.85
CA SER A 168 9.71 -7.61 3.84
C SER A 168 8.55 -8.36 4.50
N HIS A 169 7.36 -8.25 3.90
CA HIS A 169 6.14 -8.94 4.35
C HIS A 169 5.69 -8.58 5.78
N LEU A 170 5.88 -7.33 6.20
CA LEU A 170 5.36 -6.88 7.49
C LEU A 170 3.84 -6.73 7.44
N HIS A 171 3.12 -7.62 8.13
CA HIS A 171 1.67 -7.55 8.30
C HIS A 171 1.26 -6.92 9.62
N ALA A 172 1.99 -7.20 10.69
CA ALA A 172 1.61 -6.80 12.03
C ALA A 172 2.88 -6.53 12.85
N PHE A 173 2.87 -5.47 13.66
CA PHE A 173 3.98 -5.10 14.52
C PHE A 173 3.53 -4.26 15.70
N SER A 174 4.33 -4.23 16.76
CA SER A 174 4.20 -3.24 17.82
C SER A 174 5.17 -2.11 17.52
N THR A 175 4.70 -0.87 17.62
CA THR A 175 5.60 0.29 17.71
C THR A 175 5.95 0.50 19.17
N VAL A 176 7.25 0.51 19.48
CA VAL A 176 7.77 0.81 20.82
C VAL A 176 8.53 2.12 20.75
N ILE A 177 8.29 3.00 21.72
CA ILE A 177 8.97 4.29 21.89
C ILE A 177 9.52 4.30 23.30
N GLU A 178 10.83 4.37 23.43
CA GLU A 178 11.56 4.43 24.71
C GLU A 178 12.37 5.72 24.80
N PRO A 179 11.77 6.79 25.37
CA PRO A 179 12.47 8.01 25.73
C PRO A 179 13.58 7.73 26.75
N LYS A 180 14.83 8.15 26.48
CA LYS A 180 15.90 8.11 27.48
C LYS A 180 15.96 9.45 28.21
N ASN A 181 15.61 9.42 29.51
CA ASN A 181 15.61 10.57 30.43
C ASN A 181 16.85 11.44 30.24
N ASN A 182 16.65 12.60 29.60
CA ASN A 182 17.57 13.75 29.48
C ASN A 182 16.99 14.90 28.58
N GLY A 183 15.77 14.76 28.06
CA GLY A 183 15.08 15.80 27.27
C GLY A 183 14.29 16.79 28.13
N ARG A 184 13.88 17.93 27.55
CA ARG A 184 12.91 18.84 28.16
C ARG A 184 11.56 18.15 28.25
N SER A 185 10.86 18.30 29.39
CA SER A 185 9.57 17.65 29.69
C SER A 185 8.43 17.97 28.70
N ASP A 186 8.63 18.93 27.79
CA ASP A 186 7.59 19.44 26.88
C ASP A 186 7.74 18.91 25.44
N GLU A 187 8.75 18.08 25.16
CA GLU A 187 9.02 17.55 23.80
C GLU A 187 8.61 16.07 23.69
N CYS A 188 7.71 15.76 22.76
CA CYS A 188 7.31 14.38 22.49
C CYS A 188 8.31 13.66 21.59
N ASN A 189 8.46 12.37 21.83
CA ASN A 189 9.14 11.42 20.96
C ASN A 189 8.14 10.74 20.05
N TYR A 190 8.54 10.44 18.82
CA TYR A 190 7.67 9.93 17.77
C TYR A 190 8.25 8.69 17.11
N ALA A 191 7.38 7.80 16.67
CA ALA A 191 7.75 6.68 15.83
C ALA A 191 6.63 6.38 14.83
N PHE A 192 6.97 6.18 13.56
CA PHE A 192 5.97 5.99 12.51
C PHE A 192 6.53 5.39 11.23
N LEU A 193 5.63 4.75 10.47
CA LEU A 193 5.89 4.37 9.08
C LEU A 193 5.54 5.54 8.17
N ILE A 194 6.31 5.72 7.10
CA ILE A 194 6.07 6.78 6.12
C ILE A 194 6.58 6.43 4.72
N ASP A 195 5.85 6.88 3.70
CA ASP A 195 6.26 6.89 2.30
C ASP A 195 7.56 7.69 2.12
N ARG A 196 8.60 7.04 1.60
CA ARG A 196 9.96 7.61 1.47
C ARG A 196 9.98 8.91 0.67
N ASN A 197 9.36 8.90 -0.51
CA ASN A 197 9.37 10.05 -1.40
C ASN A 197 8.56 11.22 -0.83
N TRP A 198 7.43 10.94 -0.19
CA TRP A 198 6.64 11.97 0.48
C TRP A 198 7.37 12.55 1.69
N PHE A 199 8.07 11.71 2.47
CA PHE A 199 8.89 12.15 3.58
C PHE A 199 9.98 13.14 3.15
N GLU A 200 10.71 12.82 2.10
CA GLU A 200 11.80 13.66 1.57
C GLU A 200 11.31 14.97 0.94
N THR A 201 10.09 14.98 0.39
CA THR A 201 9.61 16.13 -0.41
C THR A 201 8.57 17.00 0.26
N LYS A 202 7.81 16.48 1.24
CA LYS A 202 6.61 17.16 1.79
C LYS A 202 6.52 17.15 3.31
N PHE A 203 7.23 16.27 4.02
CA PHE A 203 7.15 16.22 5.47
C PHE A 203 7.84 17.43 6.11
N THR A 204 7.22 17.97 7.17
CA THR A 204 7.71 19.19 7.85
C THR A 204 8.09 18.90 9.29
N LYS A 205 7.11 18.59 10.14
CA LYS A 205 7.29 18.25 11.54
C LYS A 205 6.21 17.25 12.02
N PRO A 206 6.54 16.36 12.95
CA PRO A 206 5.55 15.46 13.53
C PRO A 206 4.58 16.20 14.46
N ASN A 207 3.39 15.63 14.64
CA ASN A 207 2.36 16.06 15.58
C ASN A 207 1.65 14.80 16.10
N PRO A 208 1.33 14.68 17.42
CA PRO A 208 0.68 13.50 17.97
C PRO A 208 -0.63 13.08 17.27
N ASN A 209 -1.36 14.04 16.69
CA ASN A 209 -2.64 13.79 16.01
C ASN A 209 -2.51 13.74 14.47
N MET A 210 -1.28 13.67 13.95
CA MET A 210 -1.02 13.62 12.51
C MET A 210 -1.12 12.18 11.98
N SER A 211 -1.66 12.07 10.77
CA SER A 211 -1.48 10.89 9.93
C SER A 211 -0.63 11.25 8.71
N VAL A 212 0.23 10.31 8.29
CA VAL A 212 1.12 10.45 7.15
C VAL A 212 0.85 9.39 6.09
N PRO A 213 1.26 9.62 4.83
CA PRO A 213 1.14 8.62 3.79
C PRO A 213 2.00 7.39 4.08
N VAL A 214 1.40 6.20 3.96
CA VAL A 214 2.07 4.89 4.03
C VAL A 214 1.61 4.05 2.86
N VAL A 215 2.53 3.31 2.25
CA VAL A 215 2.28 2.46 1.08
C VAL A 215 2.10 1.00 1.51
N LEU A 216 0.94 0.43 1.22
CA LEU A 216 0.72 -0.99 1.34
C LEU A 216 0.88 -1.65 -0.04
N GLU A 217 1.44 -2.85 -0.05
CA GLU A 217 1.34 -3.75 -1.19
C GLU A 217 0.19 -4.73 -0.95
N TRP A 218 -0.47 -5.16 -2.03
CA TRP A 218 -1.53 -6.16 -1.95
C TRP A 218 -1.25 -7.37 -2.82
N GLY A 219 -1.79 -8.51 -2.38
CA GLY A 219 -2.09 -9.64 -3.24
C GLY A 219 -3.58 -9.94 -3.22
N ILE A 220 -4.01 -10.98 -3.91
CA ILE A 220 -5.38 -11.50 -3.85
C ILE A 220 -5.34 -12.89 -3.24
N ASP A 221 -6.31 -13.21 -2.39
CA ASP A 221 -6.40 -14.57 -1.84
C ASP A 221 -6.69 -15.59 -2.94
N ASN A 222 -6.45 -16.88 -2.64
CA ASN A 222 -6.60 -17.92 -3.64
C ASN A 222 -8.04 -18.02 -4.17
N ALA A 223 -9.06 -17.88 -3.32
CA ALA A 223 -10.45 -18.00 -3.75
C ALA A 223 -10.81 -16.86 -4.71
N SER A 224 -10.39 -15.63 -4.38
CA SER A 224 -10.48 -14.46 -5.23
C SER A 224 -9.74 -14.65 -6.56
N LEU A 225 -8.52 -15.21 -6.56
CA LEU A 225 -7.76 -15.51 -7.77
C LEU A 225 -8.51 -16.48 -8.69
N TYR A 226 -9.12 -17.54 -8.15
CA TYR A 226 -9.93 -18.48 -8.94
C TYR A 226 -11.25 -17.89 -9.44
N SER A 227 -11.74 -16.84 -8.79
CA SER A 227 -12.95 -16.11 -9.20
C SER A 227 -12.70 -15.08 -10.29
N LEU A 228 -11.43 -14.71 -10.53
CA LEU A 228 -11.09 -13.87 -11.66
C LEU A 228 -11.58 -14.53 -12.95
N PRO A 229 -11.88 -13.75 -14.00
CA PRO A 229 -12.48 -14.23 -15.24
C PRO A 229 -11.49 -15.05 -16.09
N THR A 230 -10.51 -15.66 -15.45
CA THR A 230 -9.49 -16.52 -16.01
C THR A 230 -10.05 -17.95 -16.05
N MET A 231 -10.15 -18.51 -17.25
CA MET A 231 -10.83 -19.78 -17.53
C MET A 231 -10.53 -20.89 -16.53
N LYS A 232 -11.59 -21.62 -16.15
CA LYS A 232 -11.53 -22.93 -15.54
C LYS A 232 -10.81 -23.90 -16.49
N ASN A 233 -9.49 -24.00 -16.39
CA ASN A 233 -8.79 -25.23 -16.72
C ASN A 233 -7.52 -25.37 -15.89
N SER A 234 -7.34 -26.59 -15.41
CA SER A 234 -6.41 -27.04 -14.37
C SER A 234 -4.94 -26.88 -14.76
N ASN A 235 -4.34 -25.78 -14.32
CA ASN A 235 -2.98 -25.64 -13.78
C ASN A 235 -2.67 -24.15 -13.77
N LEU A 236 -2.10 -23.66 -12.68
CA LEU A 236 -1.99 -22.25 -12.35
C LEU A 236 -0.92 -21.54 -13.21
N THR A 237 -1.14 -21.45 -14.52
CA THR A 237 -0.29 -20.74 -15.48
C THR A 237 -1.07 -20.49 -16.78
N ALA A 238 -1.03 -19.24 -17.25
CA ALA A 238 -1.24 -18.83 -18.64
C ALA A 238 -2.67 -18.75 -19.21
N ILE A 239 -3.10 -17.54 -19.56
CA ILE A 239 -4.01 -17.34 -20.69
C ILE A 239 -3.22 -16.71 -21.84
N LEU A 240 -3.21 -17.41 -22.97
CA LEU A 240 -2.71 -16.96 -24.27
C LEU A 240 -3.82 -16.17 -24.98
N GLU A 241 -3.48 -15.07 -25.67
CA GLU A 241 -3.98 -14.73 -27.03
C GLU A 241 -3.57 -13.32 -27.52
N TYR A 242 -2.48 -13.26 -28.30
CA TYR A 242 -2.35 -12.88 -29.72
C TYR A 242 -0.82 -13.01 -29.97
N ASN A 243 -0.39 -13.88 -30.88
CA ASN A 243 1.04 -14.25 -31.11
C ASN A 243 1.76 -15.07 -30.02
N GLY A 244 1.06 -15.89 -29.23
CA GLY A 244 1.69 -16.86 -28.31
C GLY A 244 2.35 -16.27 -27.05
N SER A 245 2.25 -14.96 -26.82
CA SER A 245 2.71 -14.31 -25.58
C SER A 245 1.52 -14.06 -24.65
N MET A 246 1.67 -14.39 -23.36
CA MET A 246 0.64 -14.13 -22.34
C MET A 246 0.51 -12.62 -22.11
N ALA A 247 -0.71 -12.08 -22.00
CA ALA A 247 -0.92 -10.64 -21.78
C ALA A 247 -0.68 -10.20 -20.32
N TYR A 248 -0.83 -11.13 -19.38
CA TYR A 248 -0.61 -10.93 -17.95
C TYR A 248 -0.11 -12.23 -17.30
N TYR A 249 0.42 -12.13 -16.10
CA TYR A 249 0.79 -13.27 -15.27
C TYR A 249 0.48 -12.96 -13.81
N CYS A 250 0.23 -14.01 -13.01
CA CYS A 250 0.10 -13.90 -11.57
C CYS A 250 1.17 -14.75 -10.90
N SER A 251 1.85 -14.21 -9.89
CA SER A 251 2.89 -14.92 -9.16
C SER A 251 2.81 -14.64 -7.67
N ARG A 252 3.29 -15.61 -6.88
CA ARG A 252 3.53 -15.41 -5.45
C ARG A 252 4.93 -14.86 -5.27
N PRO A 253 5.12 -13.75 -4.55
CA PRO A 253 6.44 -13.35 -4.08
C PRO A 253 7.13 -14.53 -3.37
N GLN A 254 8.35 -14.86 -3.77
CA GLN A 254 9.17 -15.88 -3.11
C GLN A 254 9.45 -15.41 -1.68
N ILE A 255 8.92 -16.10 -0.67
CA ILE A 255 9.20 -15.82 0.74
C ILE A 255 10.39 -16.69 1.18
N THR A 256 11.39 -16.07 1.78
CA THR A 256 12.61 -16.74 2.29
C THR A 256 12.43 -17.39 3.67
N ARG A 257 11.26 -17.23 4.29
CA ARG A 257 10.90 -17.82 5.60
C ARG A 257 9.73 -18.81 5.46
N MET A 258 9.91 -20.02 5.99
CA MET A 258 8.86 -21.04 6.04
C MET A 258 7.72 -20.57 6.94
N GLY A 259 6.50 -20.43 6.40
CA GLY A 259 5.28 -20.26 7.21
C GLY A 259 4.24 -19.32 6.62
N ASP A 260 4.65 -18.22 6.00
CA ASP A 260 3.71 -17.30 5.34
C ASP A 260 3.62 -17.63 3.85
N SER A 261 2.39 -17.82 3.36
CA SER A 261 2.12 -17.83 1.93
C SER A 261 1.78 -16.41 1.49
N SER A 262 2.63 -15.79 0.67
CA SER A 262 2.32 -14.49 0.08
C SER A 262 1.07 -14.62 -0.80
N ALA A 263 0.15 -13.68 -0.65
CA ALA A 263 -1.00 -13.60 -1.54
C ALA A 263 -0.49 -13.36 -2.98
N PRO A 264 -0.93 -14.14 -3.98
CA PRO A 264 -0.51 -13.95 -5.36
C PRO A 264 -0.88 -12.55 -5.86
N ARG A 265 -0.01 -11.96 -6.69
CA ARG A 265 -0.24 -10.67 -7.35
C ARG A 265 -0.18 -10.82 -8.86
N CYS A 266 -0.98 -10.05 -9.58
CA CYS A 266 -1.07 -10.12 -11.03
C CYS A 266 -0.50 -8.87 -11.68
N ARG A 267 0.18 -9.03 -12.81
CA ARG A 267 0.82 -7.94 -13.56
C ARG A 267 0.63 -8.16 -15.06
N CYS A 268 0.47 -7.08 -15.81
CA CYS A 268 0.55 -7.16 -17.27
C CYS A 268 1.99 -7.51 -17.69
N ASN A 269 2.13 -8.32 -18.72
CA ASN A 269 3.44 -8.68 -19.26
C ASN A 269 4.08 -7.52 -20.02
N ASN A 270 5.38 -7.65 -20.29
CA ASN A 270 6.12 -6.70 -21.10
C ASN A 270 5.44 -6.51 -22.47
N GLY A 271 5.26 -5.26 -22.87
CA GLY A 271 4.52 -4.91 -24.08
C GLY A 271 3.01 -4.77 -23.89
N TYR A 272 2.48 -4.98 -22.68
CA TYR A 272 1.07 -4.77 -22.33
C TYR A 272 0.92 -3.71 -21.22
N ARG A 273 -0.21 -3.00 -21.22
CA ARG A 273 -0.61 -2.05 -20.17
C ARG A 273 -2.09 -2.19 -19.83
N GLY A 274 -2.46 -1.77 -18.64
CA GLY A 274 -3.84 -1.74 -18.17
C GLY A 274 -4.00 -2.49 -16.85
N ASN A 275 -5.14 -3.15 -16.68
CA ASN A 275 -5.51 -3.77 -15.42
C ASN A 275 -5.51 -5.31 -15.53
N PRO A 276 -4.54 -6.01 -14.91
CA PRO A 276 -4.44 -7.47 -14.99
C PRO A 276 -5.55 -8.20 -14.22
N TYR A 277 -6.35 -7.50 -13.43
CA TYR A 277 -7.46 -8.06 -12.66
C TYR A 277 -8.78 -8.04 -13.43
N LEU A 278 -8.82 -7.44 -14.62
CA LEU A 278 -10.00 -7.41 -15.51
C LEU A 278 -9.82 -8.37 -16.69
N LEU A 279 -10.91 -8.98 -17.16
CA LEU A 279 -10.89 -9.75 -18.41
C LEU A 279 -10.45 -8.85 -19.56
N ARG A 280 -9.40 -9.29 -20.28
CA ARG A 280 -8.78 -8.49 -21.37
C ARG A 280 -8.34 -7.09 -20.92
N GLY A 281 -8.06 -6.90 -19.63
CA GLY A 281 -7.66 -5.62 -19.08
C GLY A 281 -6.21 -5.23 -19.40
N CYS A 282 -5.35 -6.20 -19.72
CA CYS A 282 -4.02 -5.94 -20.28
C CYS A 282 -4.09 -5.87 -21.81
N ARG A 283 -3.88 -4.68 -22.36
CA ARG A 283 -3.92 -4.39 -23.79
C ARG A 283 -2.51 -4.17 -24.33
N GLY A 284 -2.23 -4.67 -25.52
CA GLY A 284 -0.93 -4.52 -26.17
C GLY A 284 -0.61 -3.05 -26.46
N ILE A 285 0.65 -2.67 -26.27
CA ILE A 285 1.16 -1.37 -26.68
C ILE A 285 1.34 -1.43 -28.20
N LEU A 286 0.46 -0.75 -28.96
CA LEU A 286 0.69 -0.55 -30.40
C LEU A 286 1.94 0.32 -30.56
N TYR A 287 3.08 -0.30 -30.89
CA TYR A 287 4.19 0.44 -31.47
C TYR A 287 3.72 0.89 -32.86
N LEU A 288 3.33 2.16 -32.97
CA LEU A 288 3.23 2.81 -34.27
C LEU A 288 4.65 2.82 -34.85
N PHE A 289 5.00 1.78 -35.61
CA PHE A 289 6.05 1.91 -36.61
C PHE A 289 5.57 3.01 -37.56
N ARG A 290 6.10 4.24 -37.39
CA ARG A 290 6.15 5.20 -38.49
C ARG A 290 6.99 4.55 -39.58
N ASN A 291 6.36 3.73 -40.41
CA ASN A 291 6.91 3.40 -41.70
C ASN A 291 6.95 4.72 -42.46
N ASN A 292 8.15 5.31 -42.55
CA ASN A 292 8.48 6.23 -43.62
C ASN A 292 8.22 5.45 -44.91
N LEU A 293 7.05 5.67 -45.50
CA LEU A 293 6.77 5.28 -46.87
C LEU A 293 7.79 6.02 -47.73
N PHE A 294 8.81 5.28 -48.18
CA PHE A 294 9.60 5.65 -49.33
C PHE A 294 8.61 5.90 -50.47
N ASN A 295 8.54 7.15 -50.91
CA ASN A 295 7.72 7.62 -52.00
C ASN A 295 8.43 7.19 -53.31
N PRO A 296 7.93 6.24 -54.11
CA PRO A 296 8.64 5.78 -55.29
C PRO A 296 8.09 6.52 -56.52
N PHE A 297 8.23 7.84 -56.57
CA PHE A 297 8.08 8.62 -57.80
C PHE A 297 8.91 9.90 -57.69
N ASN A 298 10.16 9.81 -58.15
CA ASN A 298 10.93 10.92 -58.71
C ASN A 298 12.19 10.35 -59.39
N SER A 299 12.03 9.83 -60.61
CA SER A 299 12.91 10.02 -61.77
C SER A 299 12.25 9.35 -62.98
#